data_AF-A0ABC9CZW4-F1
#
_entry.id   AF-A0ABC9CZW4-F1
#
_cell.length_a   1.000
_cell.length_b   1.000
_cell.length_c   1.000
_cell.angle_alpha   90.00
_cell.angle_beta   90.00
_cell.angle_gamma   90.00
#
_symmetry.space_group_name_H-M   'P 1'
#
loop_
_entity.id
_entity.type
_entity.pdbx_description
1 polymer ?
#
loop_
_entity_poly.entity_id
_entity_poly.type
_entity_poly.pdbx_seq_one_letter_code
_entity_poly.pdbx_strand_id
1 'polypeptide(L)'
;MALPNGPVWLDRPDVVIPRALRTYLGINEGLQNHLCQVWSINNDHPDHFMLTVRALETVIGSEDVRFCRIAFDPHQFHAFVLCPTHEMAMLLRGASVEVGNDRIFFNYVLRVTVPPFGNDVDQHLRTRRLM
;
A
#
# COMPACT_ATOMS: atom_id res chain seq x y z
N MET A 1 -10.19 -18.79 24.12
CA MET A 1 -8.90 -18.08 23.97
C MET A 1 -8.46 -18.26 22.53
N ALA A 2 -8.69 -17.27 21.69
CA ALA A 2 -8.27 -17.26 20.28
C ALA A 2 -7.04 -16.34 20.15
N LEU A 3 -6.08 -16.74 19.31
CA LEU A 3 -4.75 -16.12 19.17
C LEU A 3 -4.85 -14.65 18.71
N PRO A 4 -4.06 -13.71 19.26
CA PRO A 4 -4.16 -12.28 18.94
C PRO A 4 -3.40 -11.86 17.67
N ASN A 5 -2.81 -12.81 16.94
CA ASN A 5 -1.89 -12.51 15.84
C ASN A 5 -2.32 -13.26 14.58
N GLY A 6 -3.03 -12.58 13.67
CA GLY A 6 -3.08 -13.02 12.27
C GLY A 6 -1.66 -13.02 11.69
N PRO A 7 -1.38 -13.80 10.63
CA PRO A 7 -0.05 -13.90 10.06
C PRO A 7 0.40 -12.53 9.54
N VAL A 8 1.43 -11.96 10.17
CA VAL A 8 2.20 -10.85 9.61
C VAL A 8 3.04 -11.44 8.49
N TRP A 9 2.55 -11.33 7.26
CA TRP A 9 3.31 -11.74 6.09
C TRP A 9 4.39 -10.70 5.82
N LEU A 10 5.65 -11.05 6.09
CA LEU A 10 6.83 -10.25 5.75
C LEU A 10 6.78 -9.78 4.28
N ASP A 11 6.32 -10.68 3.41
CA ASP A 11 6.17 -10.47 1.98
C ASP A 11 4.75 -10.76 1.51
N ARG A 12 4.26 -9.92 0.61
CA ARG A 12 3.06 -10.16 -0.18
C ARG A 12 3.49 -10.60 -1.58
N PRO A 13 3.33 -11.89 -1.93
CA PRO A 13 3.84 -12.41 -3.19
C PRO A 13 3.16 -11.76 -4.39
N ASP A 14 1.83 -11.70 -4.39
CA ASP A 14 1.04 -11.08 -5.46
C ASP A 14 0.02 -10.10 -4.86
N VAL A 15 0.06 -8.85 -5.32
CA VAL A 15 -0.89 -7.81 -4.91
C VAL A 15 -1.55 -7.19 -6.12
N VAL A 16 -2.89 -7.21 -6.12
CA VAL A 16 -3.69 -6.52 -7.14
C VAL A 16 -3.72 -5.02 -6.78
N ILE A 17 -3.24 -4.17 -7.67
CA ILE A 17 -3.29 -2.71 -7.47
C ILE A 17 -4.15 -2.06 -8.58
N PRO A 18 -5.16 -1.24 -8.22
CA PRO A 18 -5.97 -0.49 -9.18
C PRO A 18 -5.13 0.36 -10.14
N ARG A 19 -5.67 0.58 -11.35
CA ARG A 19 -4.95 1.30 -12.39
C ARG A 19 -4.60 2.74 -12.00
N ALA A 20 -5.50 3.49 -11.36
CA ALA A 20 -5.19 4.84 -10.91
C ALA A 20 -3.98 4.88 -9.96
N LEU A 21 -3.94 3.99 -8.96
CA LEU A 21 -2.84 3.96 -7.99
C LEU A 21 -1.52 3.57 -8.64
N ARG A 22 -1.52 2.59 -9.56
CA ARG A 22 -0.31 2.22 -10.32
C ARG A 22 0.20 3.37 -11.19
N THR A 23 -0.72 4.07 -11.85
CA THR A 23 -0.39 5.23 -12.70
C THR A 23 0.21 6.35 -11.87
N TYR A 24 -0.38 6.64 -10.71
CA TYR A 24 0.13 7.65 -9.78
C TYR A 24 1.53 7.28 -9.23
N LEU A 25 1.72 6.02 -8.83
CA LEU A 25 3.01 5.53 -8.35
C LEU A 25 4.06 5.46 -9.48
N GLY A 26 3.63 5.33 -10.74
CA GLY A 26 4.51 5.16 -11.89
C GLY A 26 5.07 3.74 -12.01
N ILE A 27 4.28 2.73 -11.61
CA ILE A 27 4.68 1.32 -11.62
C ILE A 27 3.88 0.49 -12.64
N ASN A 28 4.49 -0.58 -13.14
CA ASN A 28 3.88 -1.54 -14.04
C ASN A 28 3.54 -2.85 -13.33
N GLU A 29 2.74 -3.70 -13.98
CA GLU A 29 2.56 -5.09 -13.57
C GLU A 29 3.90 -5.85 -13.58
N GLY A 30 4.07 -6.79 -12.66
CA GLY A 30 5.26 -7.61 -12.53
C GLY A 30 6.02 -7.36 -11.23
N LEU A 31 7.29 -7.79 -11.23
CA LEU A 31 8.14 -7.76 -10.04
C LEU A 31 8.38 -6.33 -9.56
N GLN A 32 8.35 -6.15 -8.24
CA GLN A 32 8.64 -4.89 -7.58
C GLN A 32 9.81 -5.05 -6.62
N ASN A 33 10.68 -4.04 -6.62
CA ASN A 33 11.83 -4.01 -5.73
C ASN A 33 11.70 -2.95 -4.63
N HIS A 34 10.79 -1.98 -4.79
CA HIS A 34 10.76 -0.77 -3.97
C HIS A 34 9.38 -0.51 -3.36
N LEU A 35 8.47 -1.49 -3.42
CA LEU A 35 7.06 -1.28 -3.09
C LEU A 35 6.69 -1.95 -1.78
N CYS A 36 6.03 -1.20 -0.90
CA CYS A 36 5.48 -1.70 0.34
C CYS A 36 3.98 -1.42 0.42
N GLN A 37 3.23 -2.36 0.99
CA GLN A 37 1.84 -2.18 1.39
C GLN A 37 1.79 -1.83 2.87
N VAL A 38 1.02 -0.79 3.21
CA VAL A 38 0.83 -0.30 4.57
C VAL A 38 -0.63 -0.48 4.96
N TRP A 39 -0.88 -1.08 6.11
CA TRP A 39 -2.24 -1.38 6.55
C TRP A 39 -2.34 -1.39 8.07
N SER A 40 -3.56 -1.17 8.58
CA SER A 40 -3.92 -1.26 9.99
C SER A 40 -5.00 -2.33 10.17
N ILE A 41 -5.12 -2.86 11.38
CA ILE A 41 -6.30 -3.67 11.75
C ILE A 41 -7.51 -2.77 11.99
N ASN A 42 -7.28 -1.55 12.47
CA ASN A 42 -8.32 -0.59 12.75
C ASN A 42 -8.55 0.30 11.53
N ASN A 43 -9.73 0.18 10.93
CA ASN A 43 -10.13 0.93 9.74
C ASN A 43 -10.96 2.18 10.07
N ASP A 44 -11.31 2.41 11.34
CA ASP A 44 -12.21 3.49 11.76
C ASP A 44 -11.54 4.87 11.75
N HIS A 45 -10.23 4.93 11.52
CA HIS A 45 -9.52 6.19 11.49
C HIS A 45 -9.86 6.98 10.21
N PRO A 46 -10.31 8.25 10.31
CA PRO A 46 -10.79 9.00 9.15
C PRO A 46 -9.68 9.43 8.18
N ASP A 47 -8.41 9.35 8.59
CA ASP A 47 -7.26 9.82 7.81
C ASP A 47 -6.11 8.80 7.80
N HIS A 48 -6.34 7.70 7.07
CA HIS A 48 -5.36 6.64 6.83
C HIS A 48 -4.13 7.13 6.06
N PHE A 49 -4.27 8.18 5.27
CA PHE A 49 -3.15 8.77 4.55
C PHE A 49 -2.16 9.39 5.54
N MET A 50 -2.64 10.24 6.45
CA MET A 50 -1.77 10.84 7.47
C MET A 50 -1.22 9.81 8.45
N LEU A 51 -1.97 8.76 8.78
CA LEU A 51 -1.45 7.64 9.57
C LEU A 51 -0.28 6.94 8.86
N THR A 52 -0.40 6.70 7.55
CA THR A 52 0.67 6.12 6.74
C THR A 52 1.91 7.00 6.76
N VAL A 53 1.74 8.32 6.59
CA VAL A 53 2.85 9.28 6.65
C VAL A 53 3.53 9.21 8.02
N ARG A 54 2.77 9.30 9.12
CA ARG A 54 3.32 9.23 10.49
C ARG A 54 4.05 7.91 10.76
N ALA A 55 3.49 6.80 10.29
CA ALA A 55 4.13 5.50 10.43
C ALA A 55 5.46 5.44 9.68
N LEU A 56 5.54 6.00 8.46
CA LEU A 56 6.78 6.11 7.71
C LEU A 56 7.80 7.00 8.42
N GLU A 57 7.38 8.16 8.94
CA GLU A 57 8.27 9.07 9.69
C GLU A 57 8.93 8.36 10.88
N THR A 58 8.21 7.44 11.54
CA THR A 58 8.74 6.64 12.65
C THR A 58 9.77 5.61 12.20
N VAL A 59 9.63 5.00 11.02
CA VAL A 59 10.53 3.92 10.55
C VAL A 59 11.75 4.45 9.82
N ILE A 60 11.55 5.38 8.88
CA ILE A 60 12.61 5.86 7.97
C ILE A 60 13.00 7.32 8.24
N GLY A 61 12.29 8.04 9.11
CA GLY A 61 12.57 9.45 9.40
C GLY A 61 11.88 10.42 8.46
N SER A 62 11.47 11.58 8.99
CA SER A 62 10.64 12.56 8.26
C SER A 62 11.30 13.13 7.01
N GLU A 63 12.62 13.35 7.01
CA GLU A 63 13.35 13.83 5.84
C GLU A 63 13.31 12.85 4.66
N ASP A 64 13.20 11.55 4.95
CA ASP A 64 13.21 10.50 3.94
C ASP A 64 11.81 10.25 3.36
N VAL A 65 10.76 10.44 4.17
CA VAL A 65 9.36 10.29 3.71
C VAL A 65 9.04 11.16 2.50
N ARG A 66 9.65 12.35 2.38
CA ARG A 66 9.42 13.27 1.25
C ARG A 66 9.83 12.70 -0.10
N PHE A 67 10.70 11.69 -0.11
CA PHE A 67 11.16 11.03 -1.34
C PHE A 67 10.29 9.82 -1.71
N CYS A 68 9.43 9.36 -0.82
CA CYS A 68 8.49 8.27 -1.08
C CYS A 68 7.25 8.77 -1.84
N ARG A 69 6.69 7.93 -2.70
CA ARG A 69 5.34 8.17 -3.27
C ARG A 69 4.33 7.31 -2.52
N ILE A 70 3.28 7.95 -2.01
CA ILE A 70 2.25 7.30 -1.20
C ILE A 70 0.91 7.36 -1.94
N ALA A 71 0.33 6.20 -2.20
CA ALA A 71 -0.98 6.06 -2.84
C ALA A 71 -1.94 5.33 -1.89
N PHE A 72 -3.02 5.98 -1.49
CA PHE A 72 -4.02 5.37 -0.61
C PHE A 72 -5.14 4.72 -1.42
N ASP A 73 -5.55 3.51 -1.04
CA ASP A 73 -6.69 2.80 -1.59
C ASP A 73 -7.90 2.94 -0.66
N PRO A 74 -8.90 3.77 -1.00
CA PRO A 74 -10.06 3.99 -0.15
C PRO A 74 -11.00 2.78 -0.07
N HIS A 75 -10.89 1.81 -0.98
CA HIS A 75 -11.75 0.62 -0.97
C HIS A 75 -11.24 -0.46 -0.03
N GLN A 76 -9.93 -0.56 0.14
CA GLN A 76 -9.29 -1.60 0.95
C GLN A 76 -8.68 -1.07 2.25
N PHE A 77 -8.73 0.25 2.48
CA PHE A 77 -8.18 0.91 3.67
C PHE A 77 -6.69 0.60 3.91
N HIS A 78 -5.94 0.46 2.81
CA HIS A 78 -4.48 0.33 2.84
C HIS A 78 -3.83 1.40 1.98
N ALA A 79 -2.55 1.63 2.20
CA ALA A 79 -1.73 2.48 1.34
C ALA A 79 -0.61 1.67 0.68
N PHE A 80 -0.13 2.18 -0.43
CA PHE A 80 1.04 1.69 -1.12
C PHE A 80 2.12 2.76 -1.08
N VAL A 81 3.33 2.37 -0.71
CA VAL A 81 4.48 3.24 -0.59
C VAL A 81 5.55 2.76 -1.56
N LEU A 82 5.83 3.58 -2.56
CA LEU A 82 6.98 3.38 -3.44
C LEU A 82 8.17 4.14 -2.86
N CYS A 83 9.16 3.40 -2.39
CA CYS A 83 10.40 3.93 -1.86
C CYS A 83 11.34 4.37 -3.00
N PRO A 84 12.20 5.38 -2.76
CA PRO A 84 13.21 5.79 -3.74
C PRO A 84 14.27 4.70 -4.00
N THR A 85 14.56 3.86 -3.00
CA THR A 85 15.56 2.78 -3.11
C THR A 85 15.07 1.46 -2.54
N HIS A 86 15.72 0.37 -2.94
CA HIS A 86 15.44 -0.97 -2.42
C HIS A 86 15.79 -1.09 -0.94
N GLU A 87 16.89 -0.48 -0.49
CA GLU A 87 17.33 -0.51 0.91
C GLU A 87 16.26 0.09 1.82
N MET A 88 15.63 1.20 1.40
CA MET A 88 14.56 1.83 2.16
C MET A 88 13.30 0.94 2.20
N ALA A 89 12.93 0.30 1.09
CA ALA A 89 11.83 -0.66 1.10
C ALA A 89 12.12 -1.88 2.00
N MET A 90 13.39 -2.28 2.10
CA MET A 90 13.84 -3.34 2.99
C MET A 90 13.78 -2.95 4.47
N LEU A 91 13.96 -1.67 4.83
CA LEU A 91 13.71 -1.18 6.20
C LEU A 91 12.24 -1.31 6.59
N LEU A 92 11.34 -1.13 5.64
CA LEU A 92 9.90 -1.28 5.86
C LEU A 92 9.46 -2.76 5.90
N ARG A 93 10.22 -3.70 5.32
CA ARG A 93 9.81 -5.10 5.19
C ARG A 93 9.55 -5.75 6.55
N GLY A 94 8.28 -6.06 6.84
CA GLY A 94 7.86 -6.68 8.10
C GLY A 94 7.90 -5.74 9.30
N ALA A 95 8.16 -4.45 9.09
CA ALA A 95 8.11 -3.46 10.16
C ALA A 95 6.67 -3.31 10.68
N SER A 96 6.55 -3.00 11.96
CA SER A 96 5.29 -2.54 12.53
C SER A 96 5.57 -1.44 13.55
N VAL A 97 4.75 -0.40 13.57
CA VAL A 97 4.88 0.73 14.49
C VAL A 97 3.54 1.10 15.08
N GLU A 98 3.57 1.73 16.24
CA GLU A 98 2.39 2.31 16.88
C GLU A 98 2.32 3.79 16.55
N VAL A 99 1.17 4.24 16.06
CA VAL A 99 0.87 5.65 15.80
C VAL A 99 -0.41 5.98 16.55
N GLY A 100 -0.28 6.70 17.66
CA GLY A 100 -1.41 6.91 18.57
C GLY A 100 -1.87 5.57 19.16
N ASN A 101 -3.12 5.20 18.87
CA ASN A 101 -3.71 3.94 19.34
C ASN A 101 -3.71 2.84 18.26
N ASP A 102 -3.21 3.13 17.06
CA ASP A 102 -3.21 2.19 15.94
C ASP A 102 -1.86 1.53 15.76
N ARG A 103 -1.90 0.24 15.46
CA ARG A 103 -0.73 -0.52 15.03
C ARG A 103 -0.72 -0.65 13.52
N ILE A 104 0.30 -0.08 12.91
CA ILE A 104 0.48 -0.02 11.46
C ILE A 104 1.53 -1.06 11.06
N PHE A 105 1.24 -1.81 10.00
CA PHE A 105 2.07 -2.89 9.48
C PHE A 105 2.55 -2.57 8.07
N PHE A 106 3.78 -2.99 7.78
CA PHE A 106 4.41 -2.83 6.47
C PHE A 106 4.74 -4.20 5.88
N ASN A 107 4.12 -4.52 4.74
CA ASN A 107 4.44 -5.73 3.99
C ASN A 107 5.22 -5.35 2.73
N TYR A 108 6.29 -6.07 2.42
CA TYR A 108 6.99 -5.87 1.17
C TYR A 108 6.22 -6.52 0.02
N VAL A 109 6.02 -5.81 -1.09
CA VAL A 109 5.27 -6.31 -2.25
C VAL A 109 6.26 -6.86 -3.27
N LEU A 110 6.20 -8.16 -3.54
CA LEU A 110 7.10 -8.83 -4.48
C LEU A 110 6.64 -8.68 -5.93
N ARG A 111 5.34 -8.77 -6.17
CA ARG A 111 4.75 -8.65 -7.50
C ARG A 111 3.43 -7.90 -7.45
N VAL A 112 3.25 -7.03 -8.42
CA VAL A 112 1.97 -6.36 -8.69
C VAL A 112 1.29 -7.07 -9.84
N THR A 113 0.00 -7.36 -9.68
CA THR A 113 -0.87 -7.90 -10.72
C THR A 113 -1.96 -6.89 -11.06
N VAL A 114 -2.51 -7.00 -12.27
CA VAL A 114 -3.64 -6.16 -12.68
C VAL A 114 -4.97 -6.81 -12.31
N PRO A 115 -5.98 -6.00 -11.91
CA PRO A 115 -7.33 -6.52 -11.81
C PRO A 115 -7.78 -7.01 -13.21
N PRO A 116 -8.56 -8.11 -13.29
CA PRO A 116 -9.18 -8.54 -14.53
C PRO A 116 -9.99 -7.40 -15.18
N PHE A 117 -10.11 -7.41 -16.51
CA PHE A 117 -10.76 -6.35 -17.29
C PHE A 117 -12.18 -5.97 -16.78
N GLY A 118 -12.92 -6.87 -16.14
CA GLY A 118 -14.24 -6.57 -15.56
C GLY A 118 -14.25 -5.95 -14.15
N ASN A 119 -13.12 -5.97 -13.44
CA ASN A 119 -13.00 -5.57 -12.03
C ASN A 119 -12.19 -4.28 -11.83
N ASP A 120 -11.67 -3.69 -12.91
CA ASP A 120 -10.97 -2.40 -12.84
C ASP A 120 -12.02 -1.27 -12.81
N VAL A 121 -12.20 -0.66 -11.64
CA VAL A 121 -13.21 0.40 -11.41
C VAL A 121 -12.94 1.65 -12.28
N ASP A 122 -11.70 1.80 -12.77
CA ASP A 122 -11.27 2.86 -13.68
C ASP A 122 -11.34 2.48 -15.17
N GLN A 123 -12.01 1.38 -15.50
CA GLN A 123 -12.45 1.18 -16.87
C GLN A 123 -13.45 2.28 -17.18
N HIS A 124 -12.99 3.37 -17.82
CA HIS A 124 -13.87 4.31 -18.49
C HIS A 124 -14.96 3.51 -19.18
N LEU A 125 -16.21 3.82 -18.83
CA LEU A 125 -17.45 3.27 -19.37
C LEU A 125 -17.46 3.46 -20.90
N ARG A 126 -16.65 2.68 -21.63
CA ARG A 126 -16.53 2.71 -23.08
C ARG A 126 -17.66 1.93 -23.72
N THR A 127 -18.90 2.10 -23.24
CA THR A 127 -20.14 1.73 -23.95
C THR A 127 -21.35 2.12 -23.11
N ARG A 128 -21.70 3.41 -23.12
CA ARG A 128 -23.10 3.83 -22.94
C ARG A 128 -23.43 4.99 -23.88
N ARG A 129 -23.29 4.74 -25.18
CA ARG A 129 -24.11 5.33 -26.25
C ARG A 129 -24.08 4.38 -27.45
N LEU A 130 -24.85 3.31 -27.38
CA LEU A 130 -25.55 2.86 -28.58
C LEU A 130 -27.00 3.27 -28.33
N MET A 131 -27.40 4.31 -29.05
CA MET A 131 -28.79 4.68 -29.27
C MET A 131 -29.51 3.52 -29.96
#